data_AF-A0A0M3AJT0-F1
#
_entry.id   AF-A0A0M3AJT0-F1
#
_cell.length_a   1.000
_cell.length_b   1.000
_cell.length_c   1.000
_cell.angle_alpha   90.00
_cell.angle_beta   90.00
_cell.angle_gamma   90.00
#
_symmetry.space_group_name_H-M   'P 1'
#
loop_
_entity.id
_entity.type
_entity.pdbx_description
1 polymer ?
#
loop_
_entity_poly.entity_id
_entity_poly.type
_entity_poly.pdbx_seq_one_letter_code
_entity_poly.pdbx_strand_id
1 'polypeptide(L)'
;MKGINKMKKLLIASLILATSHSTFAADSKVTAKPDAFAQATKLYEAKNYPAAFQEMQRLADTGNAQAIYNLGYMTQVGQGTVKDEKKAVQHYQDAS
;
A
#
# COMPACT_ATOMS: atom_id res chain seq x y z
N MET A 1 17.60 -32.72 -20.12
CA MET A 1 17.67 -31.73 -19.02
C MET A 1 16.77 -30.56 -19.39
N LYS A 2 15.62 -30.42 -18.73
CA LYS A 2 14.55 -29.48 -19.11
C LYS A 2 14.61 -28.27 -18.17
N GLY A 3 15.55 -27.37 -18.42
CA GLY A 3 15.52 -26.03 -17.84
C GLY A 3 14.64 -25.14 -18.70
N ILE A 4 13.77 -24.33 -18.08
CA ILE A 4 13.27 -23.02 -18.55
C ILE A 4 12.28 -22.49 -17.48
N ASN A 5 12.66 -21.37 -16.86
CA ASN A 5 11.82 -20.29 -16.31
C ASN A 5 10.81 -20.55 -15.17
N LYS A 6 11.22 -20.21 -13.94
CA LYS A 6 10.30 -19.79 -12.85
C LYS A 6 10.38 -18.28 -12.52
N MET A 7 11.09 -17.47 -13.30
CA MET A 7 11.21 -16.01 -13.10
C MET A 7 10.60 -15.25 -14.28
N LYS A 8 9.26 -15.18 -14.34
CA LYS A 8 8.53 -14.42 -15.37
C LYS A 8 7.44 -13.50 -14.80
N LYS A 9 7.61 -13.04 -13.55
CA LYS A 9 6.77 -11.99 -12.95
C LYS A 9 7.50 -10.64 -12.87
N LEU A 10 8.43 -10.42 -13.79
CA LEU A 10 9.01 -9.11 -14.07
C LEU A 10 8.55 -8.72 -15.47
N LEU A 11 8.04 -7.49 -15.60
CA LEU A 11 7.66 -6.78 -16.84
C LEU A 11 6.19 -6.92 -17.28
N ILE A 12 5.33 -6.06 -16.74
CA ILE A 12 4.23 -5.41 -17.49
C ILE A 12 4.27 -3.94 -17.03
N ALA A 13 5.04 -3.09 -17.72
CA ALA A 13 4.65 -2.35 -18.92
C ALA A 13 4.30 -0.91 -18.53
N SER A 14 5.30 -0.04 -18.69
CA SER A 14 5.11 1.39 -18.85
C SER A 14 4.17 1.63 -20.03
N LEU A 15 2.96 2.14 -19.76
CA LEU A 15 2.09 2.72 -20.77
C LEU A 15 1.71 4.12 -20.32
N ILE A 16 2.29 5.09 -21.02
CA ILE A 16 2.10 6.52 -20.85
C ILE A 16 0.75 6.89 -21.45
N LEU A 17 -0.09 7.60 -20.70
CA LEU A 17 -1.10 8.51 -21.26
C LEU A 17 -1.07 9.80 -20.45
N ALA A 18 -0.58 10.86 -21.12
CA ALA A 18 -0.71 12.23 -20.67
C ALA A 18 -2.21 12.58 -20.60
N THR A 19 -2.70 12.85 -19.40
CA THR A 19 -3.98 13.54 -19.20
C THR A 19 -3.70 14.76 -18.35
N SER A 20 -3.75 15.92 -19.01
CA SER A 20 -3.77 17.25 -18.41
C SER A 20 -4.88 17.30 -17.36
N HIS A 21 -4.51 17.26 -16.08
CA HIS A 21 -5.44 17.55 -15.00
C HIS A 21 -5.04 18.90 -14.42
N SER A 22 -5.91 19.86 -14.68
CA SER A 22 -5.88 21.23 -14.19
C SER A 22 -5.52 21.29 -12.71
N THR A 23 -4.62 22.20 -12.37
CA THR A 23 -4.29 22.58 -11.01
C THR A 23 -5.54 23.08 -10.29
N PHE A 24 -6.06 22.29 -9.35
CA PHE A 24 -6.99 22.77 -8.34
C PHE A 24 -6.16 23.07 -7.08
N ALA A 25 -6.02 24.36 -6.77
CA ALA A 25 -5.42 24.81 -5.53
C ALA A 25 -6.39 24.49 -4.37
N ALA A 26 -6.12 23.39 -3.66
CA ALA A 26 -6.64 23.17 -2.32
C ALA A 26 -5.49 23.37 -1.35
N ASP A 27 -5.68 24.34 -0.45
CA ASP A 27 -4.77 24.76 0.62
C ASP A 27 -4.14 23.55 1.33
N SER A 28 -2.93 23.20 0.89
CA SER A 28 -2.18 22.07 1.43
C SER A 28 -1.23 22.65 2.47
N LYS A 29 -1.75 22.90 3.67
CA LYS A 29 -0.91 23.06 4.86
C LYS A 29 -0.29 21.69 5.21
N VAL A 30 0.59 21.17 4.35
CA VAL A 30 1.42 20.00 4.58
C VAL A 30 2.86 20.46 4.52
N THR A 31 3.31 21.01 5.64
CA THR A 31 4.72 21.17 5.94
C THR A 31 5.38 19.79 6.05
N ALA A 32 6.56 19.63 5.43
CA ALA A 32 7.59 18.63 5.69
C ALA A 32 7.43 17.19 5.13
N LYS A 33 8.40 16.79 4.28
CA LYS A 33 8.63 15.48 3.65
C LYS A 33 7.46 14.94 2.79
N PRO A 34 7.72 14.21 1.69
CA PRO A 34 6.66 13.46 1.02
C PRO A 34 6.06 12.49 2.05
N ASP A 35 4.80 12.68 2.41
CA ASP A 35 4.10 11.74 3.29
C ASP A 35 4.03 10.39 2.57
N ALA A 36 4.78 9.42 3.09
CA ALA A 36 4.86 8.08 2.55
C ALA A 36 3.49 7.39 2.48
N PHE A 37 2.54 7.84 3.31
CA PHE A 37 1.19 7.28 3.41
C PHE A 37 0.14 8.02 2.57
N ALA A 38 0.45 9.18 1.98
CA ALA A 38 -0.54 9.99 1.27
C ALA A 38 -1.31 9.21 0.20
N GLN A 39 -0.62 8.33 -0.53
CA GLN A 39 -1.24 7.47 -1.54
C GLN A 39 -2.16 6.41 -0.91
N ALA A 40 -1.70 5.72 0.12
CA ALA A 40 -2.50 4.70 0.81
C ALA A 40 -3.73 5.31 1.50
N THR A 41 -3.57 6.49 2.12
CA THR A 41 -4.67 7.26 2.73
C THR A 41 -5.71 7.64 1.68
N LYS A 42 -5.29 8.18 0.54
CA LYS A 42 -6.19 8.52 -0.56
C LYS A 42 -6.98 7.30 -1.06
N LEU A 43 -6.32 6.15 -1.20
CA LEU A 43 -6.97 4.90 -1.61
C LEU A 43 -7.96 4.39 -0.55
N TYR A 44 -7.60 4.52 0.73
CA TYR A 44 -8.43 4.14 1.86
C TYR A 44 -9.69 5.02 1.96
N GLU A 45 -9.55 6.34 1.80
CA GLU A 45 -10.66 7.30 1.74
C GLU A 45 -11.57 7.06 0.54
N ALA A 46 -10.99 6.69 -0.60
CA ALA A 46 -11.74 6.25 -1.77
C ALA A 46 -12.41 4.87 -1.58
N LYS A 47 -12.31 4.26 -0.39
CA LYS A 47 -12.80 2.91 -0.04
C LYS A 47 -12.23 1.82 -0.93
N ASN A 48 -11.13 2.10 -1.63
CA ASN A 48 -10.36 1.13 -2.38
C ASN A 48 -9.38 0.43 -1.44
N TYR A 49 -9.94 -0.33 -0.49
CA TYR A 49 -9.17 -1.03 0.53
C TYR A 49 -8.16 -2.02 -0.04
N PRO A 50 -8.43 -2.79 -1.11
CA PRO A 50 -7.42 -3.68 -1.70
C PRO A 50 -6.19 -2.93 -2.18
N ALA A 51 -6.37 -1.79 -2.87
CA ALA A 51 -5.25 -0.98 -3.32
C ALA A 51 -4.52 -0.32 -2.14
N ALA A 52 -5.25 0.18 -1.13
CA ALA A 52 -4.64 0.73 0.09
C ALA A 52 -3.81 -0.33 0.84
N PHE A 53 -4.29 -1.57 0.89
CA PHE A 53 -3.58 -2.69 1.51
C PHE A 53 -2.27 -3.00 0.78
N GLN A 54 -2.29 -2.98 -0.56
CA GLN A 54 -1.08 -3.18 -1.36
C GLN A 54 -0.04 -2.06 -1.14
N GLU A 55 -0.47 -0.80 -1.06
CA GLU A 55 0.47 0.29 -0.77
C GLU A 55 1.01 0.21 0.66
N MET A 56 0.18 -0.18 1.64
CA MET A 56 0.67 -0.46 2.99
C MET A 56 1.67 -1.61 3.02
N GLN A 57 1.49 -2.65 2.20
CA GLN A 57 2.47 -3.72 2.05
C GLN A 57 3.79 -3.19 1.49
N ARG A 58 3.74 -2.37 0.45
CA ARG A 58 4.94 -1.74 -0.12
C ARG A 58 5.69 -0.89 0.90
N LEU A 59 4.98 -0.18 1.77
CA LEU A 59 5.58 0.61 2.85
C LEU A 59 6.14 -0.28 3.97
N ALA A 60 5.43 -1.33 4.35
CA ALA A 60 5.89 -2.31 5.32
C ALA A 60 7.19 -3.00 4.86
N ASP A 61 7.32 -3.29 3.57
CA ASP A 61 8.53 -3.87 2.97
C ASP A 61 9.76 -2.96 3.08
N THR A 62 9.57 -1.66 3.34
CA THR A 62 10.67 -0.71 3.64
C THR A 62 11.07 -0.69 5.12
N GLY A 63 10.49 -1.57 5.94
CA GLY A 63 10.69 -1.62 7.40
C GLY A 63 9.89 -0.55 8.15
N ASN A 64 8.87 0.03 7.53
CA ASN A 64 8.06 1.04 8.18
C ASN A 64 7.09 0.40 9.18
N ALA A 65 7.40 0.52 10.47
CA ALA A 65 6.59 -0.02 11.57
C ALA A 65 5.12 0.46 11.54
N GLN A 66 4.86 1.72 11.19
CA GLN A 66 3.50 2.24 11.08
C GLN A 66 2.71 1.57 9.95
N ALA A 67 3.37 1.25 8.84
CA ALA A 67 2.74 0.51 7.75
C ALA A 67 2.42 -0.95 8.15
N ILE A 68 3.34 -1.60 8.86
CA ILE A 68 3.12 -2.95 9.41
C ILE A 68 1.94 -2.95 10.39
N TYR A 69 1.86 -1.97 11.29
CA TYR A 69 0.73 -1.78 12.19
C TYR A 69 -0.60 -1.61 11.43
N ASN A 70 -0.61 -0.77 10.39
CA ASN A 70 -1.79 -0.53 9.57
C ASN A 70 -2.23 -1.79 8.81
N LEU A 71 -1.30 -2.62 8.33
CA LEU A 71 -1.63 -3.95 7.79
C LEU A 71 -2.29 -4.85 8.83
N GLY A 72 -1.80 -4.82 10.07
CA GLY A 72 -2.43 -5.51 11.20
C GLY A 72 -3.89 -5.09 11.38
N TYR A 73 -4.14 -3.78 11.43
CA TYR A 73 -5.49 -3.24 11.54
C TYR A 73 -6.39 -3.65 10.37
N MET A 74 -5.92 -3.43 9.13
CA MET A 74 -6.68 -3.79 7.93
C MET A 74 -6.99 -5.29 7.87
N THR A 75 -6.07 -6.14 8.33
CA THR A 75 -6.26 -7.59 8.42
C THR A 75 -7.23 -7.98 9.54
N GLN A 76 -7.22 -7.27 10.66
CA GLN A 76 -8.16 -7.49 11.76
C GLN A 76 -9.61 -7.18 11.35
N VAL A 77 -9.83 -6.11 10.57
CA VAL A 77 -11.17 -5.71 10.13
C VAL A 77 -11.58 -6.31 8.78
N GLY A 78 -10.65 -6.96 8.06
CA GLY A 78 -10.89 -7.52 6.73
C GLY A 78 -11.02 -6.47 5.62
N GLN A 79 -10.30 -5.35 5.73
CA GLN A 79 -10.28 -4.30 4.72
C GLN A 79 -9.17 -4.56 3.71
N GLY A 80 -9.56 -4.81 2.46
CA GLY A 80 -8.59 -5.03 1.38
C GLY A 80 -7.86 -6.37 1.45
N THR A 81 -8.22 -7.20 2.43
CA THR A 81 -7.71 -8.55 2.64
C THR A 81 -8.79 -9.37 3.36
N VAL A 82 -8.56 -10.67 3.51
CA VAL A 82 -9.40 -11.55 4.32
C VAL A 82 -9.18 -11.22 5.80
N LYS A 83 -10.28 -11.17 6.57
CA LYS A 83 -10.19 -10.99 8.02
C LYS A 83 -9.43 -12.16 8.66
N ASP A 84 -8.34 -11.86 9.35
CA ASP A 84 -7.54 -12.84 10.08
C ASP A 84 -6.93 -12.20 11.34
N GLU A 85 -7.55 -12.47 12.48
CA GLU A 85 -7.11 -11.90 13.77
C GLU A 85 -5.75 -12.43 14.21
N LYS A 86 -5.41 -13.68 13.88
CA LYS A 86 -4.11 -14.26 14.24
C LYS A 86 -3.00 -13.57 13.47
N LYS A 87 -3.21 -13.38 12.16
CA LYS A 87 -2.27 -12.67 11.31
C LYS A 87 -2.16 -11.19 11.67
N ALA A 88 -3.28 -10.55 12.07
CA ALA A 88 -3.24 -9.18 12.56
C ALA A 88 -2.35 -9.03 13.81
N VAL A 89 -2.46 -9.95 14.77
CA VAL A 89 -1.61 -9.98 15.96
C VAL A 89 -0.13 -10.15 15.60
N GLN A 90 0.20 -10.99 14.61
CA GLN A 90 1.58 -11.10 14.11
C GLN A 90 2.09 -9.77 13.56
N HIS A 91 1.30 -9.08 12.74
CA HIS A 91 1.68 -7.76 12.23
C HIS A 91 1.89 -6.73 13.37
N TYR A 92 1.06 -6.73 14.41
CA TYR A 92 1.29 -5.83 15.55
C TYR A 92 2.56 -6.14 16.33
N GLN A 93 2.93 -7.42 16.42
CA GLN A 93 4.21 -7.82 17.04
C GLN A 93 5.39 -7.39 16.17
N ASP A 94 5.29 -7.55 14.85
CA ASP A 94 6.34 -7.14 13.91
C ASP A 94 6.54 -5.62 13.83
N ALA A 95 5.51 -4.85 14.20
CA ALA A 95 5.55 -3.39 14.23
C ALA A 95 6.17 -2.80 15.52
N SER A 96 6.46 -3.64 16.52
CA SER A 96 6.96 -3.22 17.85
C SER A 96 8.48 -3.09 17.95
#